data_AF-A0A7Y5Q198-F1
#
_entry.id   AF-A0A7Y5Q198-F1
#
_cell.length_a   1.000
_cell.length_b   1.000
_cell.length_c   1.000
_cell.angle_alpha   90.00
_cell.angle_beta   90.00
_cell.angle_gamma   90.00
#
_symmetry.space_group_name_H-M   'P 1'
#
loop_
_entity.id
_entity.type
_entity.pdbx_description
1 polymer ?
#
loop_
_entity_poly.entity_id
_entity_poly.type
_entity_poly.pdbx_seq_one_letter_code
_entity_poly.pdbx_strand_id
1 'polypeptide(L)' 'RERPLRLWIGPEGGWTPAELTALSEAGARAVGLTPTVLRIETAAEAAAAIALHTTWR' A
#
# COMPACT_ATOMS: atom_id res chain seq x y z
N ARG A 1 -8.90 -17.79 -11.39
CA ARG A 1 -9.66 -16.67 -10.79
C ARG A 1 -8.64 -15.62 -10.37
N GLU A 2 -8.75 -14.40 -10.90
CA GLU A 2 -7.97 -13.27 -10.40
C GLU A 2 -8.31 -13.04 -8.93
N ARG A 3 -7.30 -12.87 -8.08
CA ARG A 3 -7.50 -12.57 -6.66
C ARG A 3 -7.52 -11.05 -6.52
N PRO A 4 -8.51 -10.47 -5.82
CA PRO A 4 -8.57 -9.02 -5.62
C PRO A 4 -7.33 -8.56 -4.85
N LEU A 5 -6.65 -7.53 -5.37
CA LEU A 5 -5.57 -6.84 -4.67
C LEU A 5 -6.17 -5.72 -3.81
N ARG A 6 -5.74 -5.64 -2.55
CA ARG A 6 -6.12 -4.57 -1.61
C ARG A 6 -4.87 -3.77 -1.25
N LEU A 7 -4.95 -2.46 -1.38
CA LEU A 7 -3.88 -1.52 -1.05
C LEU A 7 -4.30 -0.74 0.21
N TRP A 8 -3.40 -0.65 1.18
CA TRP A 8 -3.60 0.12 2.41
C TRP A 8 -2.66 1.31 2.40
N ILE A 9 -3.21 2.52 2.35
CA ILE A 9 -2.45 3.77 2.34
C ILE A 9 -2.76 4.50 3.66
N GLY A 10 -1.71 4.78 4.43
CA GLY A 10 -1.84 5.41 5.75
C GLY A 10 -2.01 6.93 5.66
N PRO A 11 -2.46 7.57 6.75
CA PRO A 11 -2.54 9.03 6.84
C PRO A 11 -1.15 9.67 6.81
N GLU A 12 -1.07 11.00 6.73
CA GLU A 12 0.21 11.74 6.73
C GLU A 12 1.06 11.47 7.97
N GLY A 13 0.42 11.18 9.11
CA GLY A 13 1.10 10.79 10.36
C GLY A 13 1.59 9.34 10.39
N GLY A 14 1.32 8.56 9.34
CA GLY A 14 1.62 7.13 9.28
C GLY A 14 0.68 6.27 10.11
N TRP A 15 1.01 4.99 10.18
CA TRP A 15 0.28 3.99 10.98
C TRP A 15 0.87 3.90 12.38
N THR A 16 0.02 3.63 13.36
CA THR A 16 0.48 3.26 14.70
C THR A 16 1.10 1.86 14.68
N PRO A 17 1.96 1.51 15.67
CA PRO A 17 2.50 0.16 15.79
C PRO A 17 1.41 -0.93 15.86
N ALA A 18 0.30 -0.66 16.55
CA ALA A 18 -0.81 -1.60 16.67
C ALA A 18 -1.52 -1.85 15.34
N GLU A 19 -1.73 -0.81 14.52
CA GLU A 19 -2.31 -0.96 13.19
C GLU A 19 -1.39 -1.72 12.24
N LEU A 20 -0.07 -1.47 12.30
CA LEU A 20 0.90 -2.24 11.52
C LEU A 20 0.89 -3.72 11.89
N THR A 21 0.82 -4.04 13.18
CA THR A 21 0.67 -5.43 13.65
C THR A 21 -0.62 -6.04 13.11
N ALA A 22 -1.76 -5.35 13.24
CA ALA A 22 -3.04 -5.84 12.75
C ALA A 22 -3.04 -6.08 11.23
N LEU A 23 -2.43 -5.18 10.45
CA LEU A 23 -2.26 -5.35 9.01
C LEU A 23 -1.40 -6.57 8.68
N SER A 24 -0.28 -6.75 9.38
CA SER A 24 0.61 -7.90 9.21
C SER A 24 -0.09 -9.23 9.53
N GLU A 25 -0.82 -9.29 10.65
CA GLU A 25 -1.61 -10.46 11.07
C GLU A 25 -2.75 -10.77 10.10
N ALA A 26 -3.34 -9.74 9.47
CA ALA A 26 -4.31 -9.89 8.39
C ALA A 26 -3.69 -10.31 7.04
N GLY A 27 -2.38 -10.53 7.00
CA GLY A 27 -1.63 -10.96 5.80
C GLY A 27 -1.27 -9.84 4.84
N ALA A 28 -1.35 -8.58 5.25
CA ALA A 28 -0.82 -7.47 4.46
C ALA A 28 0.71 -7.51 4.47
N ARG A 29 1.32 -7.09 3.36
CA ARG A 29 2.77 -7.01 3.22
C ARG A 29 3.20 -5.57 3.03
N ALA A 30 4.12 -5.11 3.86
CA ALA A 30 4.73 -3.79 3.71
C ALA A 30 5.57 -3.72 2.42
N VAL A 31 5.42 -2.62 1.67
CA VAL A 31 6.15 -2.37 0.42
C VAL A 31 6.61 -0.92 0.38
N GLY A 32 7.81 -0.67 -0.13
CA GLY A 32 8.29 0.67 -0.45
C GLY A 32 7.98 1.01 -1.90
N LEU A 33 7.44 2.21 -2.15
CA LEU A 33 7.18 2.70 -3.51
C LEU A 33 8.40 3.42 -4.10
N THR A 34 9.10 4.21 -3.28
CA THR A 34 10.26 5.04 -3.65
C THR A 34 11.25 5.11 -2.48
N PRO A 35 12.48 5.64 -2.68
CA PRO A 35 13.44 5.86 -1.60
C PRO A 35 13.06 6.99 -0.61
N THR A 36 12.12 7.86 -0.98
CA THR A 36 11.68 9.02 -0.18
C THR A 36 10.25 8.84 0.30
N VAL A 37 9.87 9.56 1.35
CA VAL A 37 8.48 9.58 1.83
C VAL A 37 7.64 10.43 0.87
N LEU A 38 6.55 9.85 0.37
CA LEU A 38 5.59 10.55 -0.49
C LEU A 38 4.47 11.18 0.36
N ARG A 39 3.85 12.23 -0.19
CA ARG A 39 2.55 12.73 0.29
C ARG A 39 1.48 11.68 0.05
N ILE A 40 0.45 11.65 0.89
CA ILE A 40 -0.56 10.59 0.89
C ILE A 40 -1.25 10.44 -0.47
N GLU A 41 -1.59 11.57 -1.10
CA GLU A 41 -2.27 11.63 -2.40
C GLU A 41 -1.40 11.00 -3.49
N THR A 42 -0.10 11.35 -3.51
CA THR A 42 0.87 10.80 -4.46
C THR A 42 1.15 9.32 -4.21
N ALA A 43 1.21 8.89 -2.94
CA ALA A 43 1.41 7.48 -2.60
C ALA A 43 0.24 6.61 -3.09
N ALA A 44 -1.00 7.09 -2.94
CA ALA A 44 -2.19 6.38 -3.40
C ALA A 44 -2.22 6.23 -4.93
N GLU A 45 -2.00 7.33 -5.67
CA GLU A 45 -1.97 7.31 -7.13
C GLU A 45 -0.85 6.42 -7.68
N ALA A 46 0.37 6.53 -7.14
CA ALA A 46 1.50 5.71 -7.56
C ALA A 46 1.27 4.21 -7.29
N ALA A 47 0.75 3.86 -6.11
CA ALA A 47 0.46 2.48 -5.76
C ALA A 47 -0.61 1.86 -6.69
N ALA A 48 -1.67 2.61 -6.99
CA ALA A 48 -2.71 2.16 -7.91
C ALA A 48 -2.17 1.96 -9.34
N ALA A 49 -1.37 2.91 -9.85
CA ALA A 49 -0.76 2.81 -11.17
C ALA A 49 0.16 1.58 -11.30
N ILE A 50 1.02 1.32 -10.30
CA ILE A 50 1.92 0.16 -10.28
C ILE A 50 1.12 -1.15 -10.21
N ALA A 51 0.12 -1.21 -9.33
CA ALA A 51 -0.76 -2.37 -9.17
C ALA A 51 -1.50 -2.72 -10.47
N LEU A 52 -2.08 -1.72 -11.14
CA LEU A 52 -2.79 -1.92 -12.40
C LEU A 52 -1.84 -2.32 -13.52
N HIS A 53 -0.67 -1.69 -13.64
CA HIS A 53 0.31 -2.03 -14.65
C HIS A 53 0.80 -3.49 -14.54
N THR A 54 0.98 -3.98 -13.31
CA THR A 54 1.46 -5.35 -13.07
C THR A 54 0.36 -6.41 -13.20
N THR A 55 -0.91 -6.01 -13.00
CA THR A 55 -2.06 -6.92 -13.07
C THR A 55 -2.66 -6.97 -14.48
N TRP A 56 -2.51 -5.91 -15.28
CA TRP A 56 -2.94 -5.87 -16.68
C TRP A 56 -2.01 -6.74 -17.55
N ARG A 57 -2.45 -7.98 -17.82
CA ARG A 57 -1.90 -8.87 -18.85
C ARG A 57 -3.01 -9.37 -19.74
#